data_AF-A0A966Y9C3-F1
#
_entry.id   AF-A0A966Y9C3-F1
#
_cell.length_a   1.000
_cell.length_b   1.000
_cell.length_c   1.000
_cell.angle_alpha   90.00
_cell.angle_beta   90.00
_cell.angle_gamma   90.00
#
_symmetry.space_group_name_H-M   'P 1'
#
loop_
_entity.id
_entity.type
_entity.pdbx_description
1 polymer ?
#
loop_
_entity_poly.entity_id
_entity_poly.type
_entity_poly.pdbx_seq_one_letter_code
_entity_poly.pdbx_strand_id
1 'polypeptide(L)'
;MTTETADHEKGRYWLKTSYPVLNSIRHPSMGAWIVQTMGKISQTLPPFVLVGNGNGHPGAGFLDPSLTPVPVADPAKGIENTALPEYLSEKAFKRRLSLADRIDAKFKSRYSGYQIESYDQMYKDAVTLMGSKDLEAFDLEQESEEVRDRYGSSRIGQGALLARRLVQSGVRFVEVEYGGWDMHDDVATNMETRGGEMDQALGSLIRDLDSSGMLDETLIVLTSEFGRSPAINQNAGRDHHPAAFSFLLAGAGVQGGAIYGKSDERGHGIDEDPVGLTDFNSTITVACGLDPFKEHFSPSGRPFKIGGGGDPIYDVLS
;
A
#
# COMPACT_ATOMS: atom_id res chain seq x y z
N MET A 1 13.48 -13.34 -7.21
CA MET A 1 13.44 -11.90 -7.52
C MET A 1 14.81 -11.27 -7.26
N THR A 2 15.16 -10.22 -7.99
CA THR A 2 16.37 -9.41 -7.77
C THR A 2 16.09 -7.91 -7.99
N THR A 3 16.93 -7.06 -7.41
CA THR A 3 16.95 -5.61 -7.63
C THR A 3 18.40 -5.14 -7.76
N GLU A 4 18.62 -3.92 -8.26
CA GLU A 4 19.97 -3.36 -8.43
C GLU A 4 20.42 -2.53 -7.22
N THR A 5 19.55 -2.30 -6.23
CA THR A 5 19.84 -1.45 -5.08
C THR A 5 19.74 -2.19 -3.75
N ALA A 6 20.75 -2.01 -2.90
CA ALA A 6 20.76 -2.39 -1.49
C ALA A 6 20.47 -1.20 -0.57
N ASP A 7 20.03 -0.06 -1.10
CA ASP A 7 19.68 1.13 -0.32
C ASP A 7 18.17 1.15 -0.02
N HIS A 8 17.79 1.29 1.25
CA HIS A 8 16.39 1.23 1.68
C HIS A 8 15.52 2.30 1.05
N GLU A 9 15.99 3.54 0.97
CA GLU A 9 15.19 4.65 0.45
C GLU A 9 14.93 4.45 -1.05
N LYS A 10 15.98 4.15 -1.80
CA LYS A 10 15.90 3.88 -3.24
C LYS A 10 15.09 2.62 -3.53
N GLY A 11 15.31 1.56 -2.77
CA GLY A 11 14.62 0.28 -2.92
C GLY A 11 13.12 0.40 -2.66
N ARG A 12 12.72 1.04 -1.55
CA ARG A 12 11.30 1.29 -1.23
C ARG A 12 10.64 2.16 -2.30
N TYR A 13 11.31 3.20 -2.76
CA TYR A 13 10.79 4.05 -3.82
C TYR A 13 10.58 3.28 -5.13
N TRP A 14 11.57 2.49 -5.54
CA TRP A 14 11.50 1.71 -6.77
C TRP A 14 10.43 0.63 -6.70
N LEU A 15 10.36 -0.13 -5.61
CA LEU A 15 9.29 -1.11 -5.39
C LEU A 15 7.89 -0.49 -5.52
N LYS A 16 7.68 0.67 -4.89
CA LYS A 16 6.36 1.32 -4.85
C LYS A 16 5.97 1.99 -6.17
N THR A 17 6.94 2.38 -7.01
CA THR A 17 6.67 3.18 -8.21
C THR A 17 7.00 2.47 -9.51
N SER A 18 7.75 1.38 -9.47
CA SER A 18 8.39 0.69 -10.61
C SER A 18 9.48 1.49 -11.31
N TYR A 19 9.89 2.63 -10.77
CA TYR A 19 10.92 3.50 -11.35
C TYR A 19 12.00 3.89 -10.35
N PRO A 20 13.27 3.99 -10.76
CA PRO A 20 14.30 4.57 -9.92
C PRO A 20 14.02 6.06 -9.67
N VAL A 21 14.57 6.59 -8.57
CA VAL A 21 14.45 8.01 -8.24
C VAL A 21 15.08 8.86 -9.35
N LEU A 22 14.34 9.85 -9.84
CA LEU A 22 14.82 10.83 -10.81
C LEU A 22 14.74 12.23 -10.20
N ASN A 23 15.76 13.06 -10.44
CA ASN A 23 15.75 14.46 -9.96
C ASN A 23 14.67 15.31 -10.61
N SER A 24 14.23 14.95 -11.83
CA SER A 24 13.30 15.74 -12.62
C SER A 24 11.84 15.50 -12.29
N ILE A 25 11.49 14.36 -11.68
CA ILE A 25 10.10 13.95 -11.52
C ILE A 25 9.94 12.92 -10.39
N ARG A 26 8.82 13.01 -9.68
CA ARG A 26 8.40 12.02 -8.70
C ARG A 26 7.32 11.13 -9.31
N HIS A 27 7.62 9.85 -9.47
CA HIS A 27 6.68 8.84 -9.96
C HIS A 27 5.57 8.54 -8.94
N PRO A 28 4.36 8.24 -9.42
CA PRO A 28 3.25 7.83 -8.56
C PRO A 28 3.50 6.44 -7.97
N SER A 29 2.98 6.23 -6.76
CA SER A 29 2.89 4.89 -6.18
C SER A 29 1.90 4.02 -6.97
N MET A 30 2.05 2.70 -6.86
CA MET A 30 1.14 1.72 -7.47
C MET A 30 -0.31 1.91 -7.01
N GLY A 31 -0.54 2.20 -5.73
CA GLY A 31 -1.88 2.53 -5.23
C GLY A 31 -2.50 3.74 -5.93
N ALA A 32 -1.70 4.81 -6.17
CA ALA A 32 -2.17 5.98 -6.91
C ALA A 32 -2.50 5.66 -8.37
N TRP A 33 -1.69 4.84 -9.04
CA TRP A 33 -1.98 4.37 -10.41
C TRP A 33 -3.27 3.56 -10.50
N ILE A 34 -3.46 2.61 -9.59
CA ILE A 34 -4.63 1.74 -9.54
C ILE A 34 -5.89 2.58 -9.29
N VAL A 35 -5.86 3.49 -8.32
CA VAL A 35 -7.01 4.36 -8.02
C VAL A 35 -7.30 5.32 -9.18
N GLN A 36 -6.29 5.91 -9.80
CA GLN A 36 -6.48 6.79 -10.97
C GLN A 36 -7.18 6.04 -12.12
N THR A 37 -6.86 4.76 -12.30
CA THR A 37 -7.31 3.98 -13.46
C THR A 37 -8.65 3.30 -13.21
N MET A 38 -8.88 2.78 -12.00
CA MET A 38 -10.07 2.00 -11.64
C MET A 38 -11.11 2.81 -10.85
N GLY A 39 -10.73 4.00 -10.37
CA GLY A 39 -11.58 4.83 -9.52
C GLY A 39 -11.81 4.27 -8.12
N LYS A 40 -12.50 5.08 -7.30
CA LYS A 40 -12.97 4.71 -5.97
C LYS A 40 -14.16 3.73 -6.05
N ILE A 41 -14.23 2.78 -5.11
CA ILE A 41 -15.39 1.89 -4.95
C ILE A 41 -16.39 2.55 -4.01
N SER A 42 -15.95 2.90 -2.80
CA SER A 42 -16.76 3.61 -1.82
C SER A 42 -16.93 5.09 -2.19
N GLN A 43 -18.10 5.65 -1.85
CA GLN A 43 -18.39 7.07 -2.07
C GLN A 43 -17.84 7.97 -0.97
N THR A 44 -17.67 7.42 0.23
CA THR A 44 -17.39 8.11 1.50
C THR A 44 -16.00 7.79 2.04
N LEU A 45 -15.48 6.59 1.78
CA LEU A 45 -14.14 6.17 2.22
C LEU A 45 -13.07 6.62 1.23
N PRO A 46 -11.85 6.91 1.72
CA PRO A 46 -10.72 7.16 0.86
C PRO A 46 -10.42 5.91 0.01
N PRO A 47 -10.05 6.07 -1.28
CA PRO A 47 -9.77 4.93 -2.14
C PRO A 47 -8.41 4.28 -1.85
N PHE A 48 -7.49 5.01 -1.21
CA PHE A 48 -6.15 4.54 -0.90
C PHE A 48 -5.82 4.87 0.56
N VAL A 49 -5.50 3.85 1.36
CA VAL A 49 -5.09 3.97 2.76
C VAL A 49 -3.68 3.41 2.94
N LEU A 50 -2.88 4.09 3.75
CA LEU A 50 -1.55 3.66 4.18
C LEU A 50 -1.55 3.45 5.69
N VAL A 51 -1.42 2.21 6.14
CA VAL A 51 -1.27 1.86 7.55
C VAL A 51 0.23 1.79 7.88
N GLY A 52 0.77 2.78 8.57
CA GLY A 52 2.22 2.86 8.78
C GLY A 52 2.78 4.27 8.97
N ASN A 53 4.10 4.40 8.82
CA ASN A 53 4.82 5.64 9.08
C ASN A 53 4.68 6.63 7.91
N GLY A 54 4.55 6.14 6.67
CA GLY A 54 4.38 6.98 5.47
C GLY A 54 5.53 7.93 5.13
N ASN A 55 6.55 8.02 5.98
CA ASN A 55 7.76 8.77 5.70
C ASN A 55 8.44 8.26 4.43
N GLY A 56 8.69 9.19 3.51
CA GLY A 56 9.29 8.90 2.20
C GLY A 56 8.34 8.27 1.18
N HIS A 57 7.06 8.06 1.51
CA HIS A 57 6.11 7.41 0.60
C HIS A 57 5.87 8.25 -0.66
N PRO A 58 5.98 7.67 -1.89
CA PRO A 58 5.88 8.40 -3.16
C PRO A 58 4.53 9.10 -3.39
N GLY A 59 3.46 8.60 -2.77
CA GLY A 59 2.13 9.17 -2.83
C GLY A 59 1.58 9.22 -4.26
N ALA A 60 0.90 10.31 -4.60
CA ALA A 60 0.41 10.54 -5.96
C ALA A 60 1.51 10.82 -7.00
N GLY A 61 2.75 11.11 -6.58
CA GLY A 61 3.81 11.52 -7.50
C GLY A 61 3.41 12.74 -8.31
N PHE A 62 3.38 12.61 -9.64
CA PHE A 62 2.94 13.65 -10.58
C PHE A 62 1.45 13.60 -10.94
N LEU A 63 0.69 12.63 -10.43
CA LEU A 63 -0.77 12.56 -10.63
C LEU A 63 -1.51 13.52 -9.68
N ASP A 64 -2.85 13.45 -9.67
CA ASP A 64 -3.69 14.24 -8.77
C ASP A 64 -3.25 14.08 -7.31
N PRO A 65 -2.98 15.18 -6.59
CA PRO A 65 -2.72 15.12 -5.15
C PRO A 65 -3.80 14.36 -4.36
N SER A 66 -5.05 14.34 -4.82
CA SER A 66 -6.16 13.59 -4.21
C SER A 66 -5.95 12.07 -4.18
N LEU A 67 -5.00 11.53 -4.95
CA LEU A 67 -4.62 10.12 -4.98
C LEU A 67 -3.55 9.76 -3.95
N THR A 68 -3.12 10.73 -3.14
CA THR A 68 -2.20 10.47 -2.03
C THR A 68 -2.92 9.61 -0.99
N PRO A 69 -2.28 8.55 -0.44
CA PRO A 69 -2.93 7.71 0.54
C PRO A 69 -3.26 8.49 1.81
N VAL A 70 -4.39 8.15 2.44
CA VAL A 70 -4.71 8.61 3.78
C VAL A 70 -3.90 7.80 4.79
N PRO A 71 -3.02 8.42 5.60
CA PRO A 71 -2.20 7.69 6.54
C PRO A 71 -2.99 7.33 7.81
N VAL A 72 -2.81 6.09 8.26
CA VAL A 72 -3.22 5.57 9.58
C VAL A 72 -1.94 5.17 10.31
N ALA A 73 -1.50 6.01 11.25
CA ALA A 73 -0.23 5.79 11.94
C ALA A 73 -0.29 4.56 12.86
N ASP A 74 -1.39 4.41 13.59
CA ASP A 74 -1.63 3.32 14.53
C ASP A 74 -2.93 2.60 14.16
N PRO A 75 -2.85 1.34 13.69
CA PRO A 75 -4.05 0.60 13.27
C PRO A 75 -5.06 0.40 14.41
N ALA A 76 -4.62 0.34 15.68
CA ALA A 76 -5.53 0.22 16.82
C ALA A 76 -6.39 1.48 17.04
N LYS A 77 -5.90 2.65 16.61
CA LYS A 77 -6.60 3.93 16.77
C LYS A 77 -7.44 4.31 15.56
N GLY A 78 -7.18 3.68 14.41
CA GLY A 78 -7.81 4.07 13.15
C GLY A 78 -7.41 5.48 12.71
N ILE A 79 -8.31 6.15 11.98
CA ILE A 79 -8.11 7.56 11.61
C ILE A 79 -8.37 8.46 12.82
N GLU A 80 -7.38 9.29 13.15
CA GLU A 80 -7.45 10.25 14.25
C GLU A 80 -8.17 11.55 13.84
N ASN A 81 -8.64 12.32 14.83
CA ASN A 81 -9.30 13.63 14.63
C ASN A 81 -10.58 13.61 13.79
N THR A 82 -11.32 12.50 13.84
CA THR A 82 -12.58 12.30 13.11
C THR A 82 -13.80 12.90 13.84
N ALA A 83 -13.72 13.07 15.16
CA ALA A 83 -14.77 13.66 15.96
C ALA A 83 -14.68 15.20 16.01
N LEU A 84 -15.83 15.86 15.94
CA LEU A 84 -15.90 17.29 16.22
C LEU A 84 -15.61 17.54 17.72
N PRO A 85 -14.83 18.58 18.06
CA PRO A 85 -14.64 18.96 19.46
C PRO A 85 -15.99 19.25 20.14
N GLU A 86 -16.14 18.88 21.42
CA GLU A 86 -17.40 19.01 22.16
C GLU A 86 -18.00 20.43 22.15
N TYR A 87 -17.14 21.45 22.13
CA TYR A 87 -17.56 22.85 22.08
C TYR A 87 -18.14 23.29 20.73
N LEU A 88 -18.01 22.48 19.68
CA LEU A 88 -18.34 22.83 18.31
C LEU A 88 -19.56 22.03 17.82
N SER A 89 -20.73 22.66 17.85
CA SER A 89 -21.93 22.07 17.26
C SER A 89 -21.80 21.90 15.74
N GLU A 90 -22.45 20.87 15.20
CA GLU A 90 -22.49 20.60 13.75
C GLU A 90 -22.98 21.82 12.95
N LYS A 91 -23.98 22.54 13.47
CA LYS A 91 -24.48 23.79 12.88
C LYS A 91 -23.40 24.88 12.82
N ALA A 92 -22.62 25.02 13.89
CA ALA A 92 -21.52 25.99 13.93
C ALA A 92 -20.38 25.58 13.00
N PHE A 93 -20.08 24.27 12.92
CA PHE A 93 -19.10 23.71 11.99
C PHE A 93 -19.49 23.98 10.53
N LYS A 94 -20.70 23.57 10.11
CA LYS A 94 -21.22 23.84 8.75
C LYS A 94 -21.24 25.33 8.40
N ARG A 95 -21.54 26.21 9.37
CA ARG A 95 -21.46 27.67 9.19
C ARG A 95 -20.02 28.14 8.94
N ARG A 96 -19.03 27.59 9.65
CA ARG A 96 -17.60 27.92 9.45
C ARG A 96 -17.13 27.45 8.08
N LEU A 97 -17.48 26.24 7.66
CA LEU A 97 -17.18 25.71 6.32
C LEU A 97 -17.74 26.63 5.24
N SER A 98 -19.03 26.96 5.31
CA SER A 98 -19.65 27.86 4.32
C SER A 98 -19.04 29.26 4.30
N LEU A 99 -18.57 29.77 5.44
CA LEU A 99 -17.88 31.06 5.49
C LEU A 99 -16.49 30.98 4.83
N ALA A 100 -15.72 29.92 5.09
CA ALA A 100 -14.44 29.67 4.44
C ALA A 100 -14.62 29.58 2.91
N ASP A 101 -15.59 28.79 2.44
CA ASP A 101 -15.91 28.67 1.01
C ASP A 101 -16.22 30.03 0.35
N ARG A 102 -16.95 30.91 1.03
CA ARG A 102 -17.27 32.25 0.53
C ARG A 102 -16.06 33.16 0.45
N ILE A 103 -15.14 33.07 1.42
CA ILE A 103 -13.88 33.82 1.43
C ILE A 103 -13.00 33.32 0.27
N ASP A 104 -12.93 32.01 0.09
CA ASP A 104 -12.08 31.37 -0.92
C ASP A 104 -12.66 31.50 -2.34
N ALA A 105 -13.96 31.73 -2.52
CA ALA A 105 -14.60 31.79 -3.83
C ALA A 105 -13.93 32.79 -4.80
N LYS A 106 -13.51 33.97 -4.32
CA LYS A 106 -12.78 34.94 -5.14
C LYS A 106 -11.36 34.49 -5.48
N PHE A 107 -10.70 33.76 -4.58
CA PHE A 107 -9.38 33.20 -4.81
C PHE A 107 -9.46 32.07 -5.85
N LYS A 108 -10.38 31.11 -5.64
CA LYS A 108 -10.63 29.97 -6.54
C LYS A 108 -11.01 30.41 -7.97
N SER A 109 -11.80 31.48 -8.10
CA SER A 109 -12.17 32.01 -9.43
C SER A 109 -11.04 32.79 -10.13
N ARG A 110 -10.13 33.41 -9.37
CA ARG A 110 -9.00 34.19 -9.92
C ARG A 110 -7.78 33.32 -10.21
N TYR A 111 -7.52 32.36 -9.35
CA TYR A 111 -6.44 31.38 -9.44
C TYR A 111 -7.12 30.03 -9.63
N SER A 112 -7.64 29.81 -10.84
CA SER A 112 -8.07 28.47 -11.25
C SER A 112 -6.84 27.66 -11.62
N GLY A 113 -6.79 26.43 -11.15
CA GLY A 113 -5.64 25.56 -11.35
C GLY A 113 -5.82 24.25 -10.61
N TYR A 114 -5.31 23.19 -11.22
CA TYR A 114 -5.47 21.81 -10.76
C TYR A 114 -5.12 21.60 -9.27
N GLN A 115 -4.05 22.25 -8.78
CA GLN A 115 -3.59 22.13 -7.40
C GLN A 115 -4.55 22.75 -6.36
N ILE A 116 -5.30 23.79 -6.74
CA ILE A 116 -6.27 24.45 -5.85
C ILE A 116 -7.54 23.62 -5.77
N GLU A 117 -7.96 23.04 -6.90
CA GLU A 117 -9.11 22.14 -6.97
C GLU A 117 -8.87 20.84 -6.19
N SER A 118 -7.67 20.26 -6.27
CA SER A 118 -7.31 19.06 -5.52
C SER A 118 -7.33 19.31 -4.00
N TYR A 119 -6.85 20.47 -3.54
CA TYR A 119 -6.88 20.81 -2.10
C TYR A 119 -8.32 20.97 -1.58
N ASP A 120 -9.19 21.60 -2.37
CA ASP A 120 -10.61 21.73 -2.03
C ASP A 120 -11.31 20.37 -1.98
N GLN A 121 -10.98 19.49 -2.92
CA GLN A 121 -11.54 18.13 -2.96
C GLN A 121 -11.10 17.32 -1.73
N MET A 122 -9.82 17.35 -1.36
CA MET A 122 -9.32 16.69 -0.15
C MET A 122 -10.06 17.16 1.11
N TYR A 123 -10.34 18.45 1.22
CA TYR A 123 -11.08 18.99 2.37
C TYR A 123 -12.53 18.51 2.41
N LYS A 124 -13.22 18.48 1.26
CA LYS A 124 -14.58 17.94 1.15
C LYS A 124 -14.65 16.45 1.46
N ASP A 125 -13.67 15.68 1.00
CA ASP A 125 -13.58 14.25 1.27
C ASP A 125 -13.39 13.99 2.77
N ALA A 126 -12.53 14.76 3.44
CA ALA A 126 -12.35 14.68 4.88
C ALA A 126 -13.64 14.99 5.66
N VAL A 127 -14.36 16.06 5.29
CA VAL A 127 -15.65 16.42 5.91
C VAL A 127 -16.71 15.34 5.66
N THR A 128 -16.74 14.77 4.46
CA THR A 128 -17.65 13.69 4.09
C THR A 128 -17.39 12.44 4.92
N LEU A 129 -16.12 12.06 5.07
CA LEU A 129 -15.69 10.95 5.89
C LEU A 129 -16.07 11.16 7.35
N MET A 130 -15.79 12.34 7.94
CA MET A 130 -16.13 12.68 9.33
C MET A 130 -17.62 12.50 9.66
N GLY A 131 -18.50 12.71 8.69
CA GLY A 131 -19.95 12.55 8.85
C GLY A 131 -20.49 11.16 8.48
N SER A 132 -19.63 10.25 8.01
CA SER A 132 -20.07 8.94 7.53
C SER A 132 -20.05 7.87 8.63
N LYS A 133 -21.06 6.99 8.61
CA LYS A 133 -21.04 5.72 9.36
C LYS A 133 -19.89 4.81 8.95
N ASP A 134 -19.38 4.97 7.73
CA ASP A 134 -18.31 4.10 7.20
C ASP A 134 -16.98 4.34 7.92
N LEU A 135 -16.86 5.38 8.75
CA LEU A 135 -15.75 5.53 9.71
C LEU A 135 -15.58 4.31 10.62
N GLU A 136 -16.66 3.57 10.90
CA GLU A 136 -16.60 2.31 11.65
C GLU A 136 -15.64 1.31 11.02
N ALA A 137 -15.36 1.38 9.71
CA ALA A 137 -14.39 0.53 9.04
C ALA A 137 -12.96 0.66 9.61
N PHE A 138 -12.64 1.83 10.20
CA PHE A 138 -11.36 2.08 10.86
C PHE A 138 -11.32 1.66 12.33
N ASP A 139 -12.44 1.24 12.90
CA ASP A 139 -12.55 0.82 14.29
C ASP A 139 -12.44 -0.71 14.39
N LEU A 140 -11.34 -1.18 15.00
CA LEU A 140 -11.09 -2.60 15.22
C LEU A 140 -11.95 -3.17 16.35
N GLU A 141 -12.51 -2.35 17.24
CA GLU A 141 -13.41 -2.81 18.32
C GLU A 141 -14.75 -3.32 17.80
N GLN A 142 -15.07 -3.07 16.53
CA GLN A 142 -16.22 -3.65 15.85
C GLN A 142 -16.05 -5.14 15.54
N GLU A 143 -14.86 -5.70 15.76
CA GLU A 143 -14.57 -7.12 15.60
C GLU A 143 -14.71 -7.89 16.90
N SER A 144 -15.10 -9.16 16.81
CA SER A 144 -15.12 -10.02 17.97
C SER A 144 -13.71 -10.19 18.57
N GLU A 145 -13.65 -10.44 19.87
CA GLU A 145 -12.39 -10.75 20.56
C GLU A 145 -11.67 -11.94 19.90
N GLU A 146 -12.41 -12.99 19.53
CA GLU A 146 -11.86 -14.15 18.81
C GLU A 146 -11.17 -13.78 17.49
N VAL A 147 -11.75 -12.85 16.71
CA VAL A 147 -11.14 -12.39 15.47
C VAL A 147 -9.89 -11.57 15.77
N ARG A 148 -9.94 -10.65 16.73
CA ARG A 148 -8.78 -9.83 17.12
C ARG A 148 -7.62 -10.69 17.63
N ASP A 149 -7.91 -11.69 18.46
CA ASP A 149 -6.92 -12.63 18.99
C ASP A 149 -6.26 -13.45 17.88
N ARG A 150 -7.02 -13.83 16.85
CA ARG A 150 -6.50 -14.59 15.71
C ARG A 150 -5.44 -13.81 14.93
N TYR A 151 -5.64 -12.51 14.72
CA TYR A 151 -4.63 -11.65 14.08
C TYR A 151 -3.49 -11.27 15.03
N GLY A 152 -3.75 -11.28 16.34
CA GLY A 152 -2.80 -10.88 17.36
C GLY A 152 -2.70 -9.37 17.57
N SER A 153 -2.04 -8.98 18.65
CA SER A 153 -1.88 -7.58 19.07
C SER A 153 -0.66 -6.88 18.46
N SER A 154 0.07 -7.57 17.58
CA SER A 154 1.20 -6.97 16.87
C SER A 154 0.73 -5.90 15.89
N ARG A 155 1.62 -4.97 15.54
CA ARG A 155 1.30 -3.89 14.59
C ARG A 155 0.90 -4.43 13.22
N ILE A 156 1.53 -5.52 12.76
CA ILE A 156 1.16 -6.17 11.49
C ILE A 156 -0.16 -6.93 11.58
N GLY A 157 -0.44 -7.59 12.71
CA GLY A 157 -1.71 -8.25 12.99
C GLY A 157 -2.88 -7.27 12.92
N GLN A 158 -2.80 -6.19 13.70
CA GLN A 158 -3.80 -5.13 13.68
C GLN A 158 -3.88 -4.42 12.33
N GLY A 159 -2.75 -4.19 11.67
CA GLY A 159 -2.70 -3.60 10.33
C GLY A 159 -3.38 -4.47 9.27
N ALA A 160 -3.17 -5.78 9.31
CA ALA A 160 -3.83 -6.74 8.43
C ALA A 160 -5.34 -6.85 8.72
N LEU A 161 -5.75 -6.84 9.99
CA LEU A 161 -7.17 -6.81 10.37
C LEU A 161 -7.86 -5.53 9.89
N LEU A 162 -7.20 -4.38 10.05
CA LEU A 162 -7.68 -3.11 9.53
C LEU A 162 -7.78 -3.16 8.00
N ALA A 163 -6.77 -3.69 7.31
CA ALA A 163 -6.79 -3.84 5.86
C ALA A 163 -7.98 -4.70 5.39
N ARG A 164 -8.26 -5.82 6.07
CA ARG A 164 -9.43 -6.65 5.79
C ARG A 164 -10.73 -5.84 5.88
N ARG A 165 -10.94 -5.10 6.98
CA ARG A 165 -12.15 -4.27 7.18
C ARG A 165 -12.28 -3.18 6.12
N LEU A 166 -11.18 -2.53 5.77
CA LEU A 166 -11.16 -1.46 4.77
C LEU A 166 -11.48 -1.98 3.37
N VAL A 167 -10.90 -3.11 2.97
CA VAL A 167 -11.20 -3.76 1.68
C VAL A 167 -12.66 -4.22 1.64
N GLN A 168 -13.16 -4.84 2.70
CA GLN A 168 -14.59 -5.21 2.87
C GLN A 168 -15.53 -4.00 2.74
N SER A 169 -15.08 -2.82 3.18
CA SER A 169 -15.85 -1.59 3.13
C SER A 169 -15.68 -0.80 1.81
N GLY A 170 -14.91 -1.33 0.85
CA GLY A 170 -14.73 -0.73 -0.47
C GLY A 170 -13.58 0.28 -0.56
N VAL A 171 -12.54 0.14 0.26
CA VAL A 171 -11.24 0.79 0.00
C VAL A 171 -10.53 0.01 -1.11
N ARG A 172 -10.12 0.70 -2.19
CA ARG A 172 -9.56 0.07 -3.40
C ARG A 172 -8.15 -0.46 -3.17
N PHE A 173 -7.33 0.25 -2.42
CA PHE A 173 -5.94 -0.11 -2.18
C PHE A 173 -5.57 0.17 -0.72
N VAL A 174 -5.04 -0.83 -0.03
CA VAL A 174 -4.52 -0.67 1.33
C VAL A 174 -3.07 -1.12 1.34
N GLU A 175 -2.19 -0.23 1.79
CA GLU A 175 -0.79 -0.56 2.04
C GLU A 175 -0.56 -0.68 3.54
N VAL A 176 0.10 -1.75 4.00
CA VAL A 176 0.47 -1.94 5.40
C VAL A 176 1.99 -2.00 5.52
N GLU A 177 2.59 -1.06 6.24
CA GLU A 177 4.03 -1.06 6.55
C GLU A 177 4.27 -1.69 7.94
N TYR A 178 5.10 -2.73 7.98
CA TYR A 178 5.44 -3.39 9.23
C TYR A 178 6.77 -2.90 9.82
N GLY A 179 7.81 -2.79 8.99
CA GLY A 179 9.18 -2.45 9.42
C GLY A 179 9.84 -3.54 10.29
N GLY A 180 11.10 -3.32 10.67
CA GLY A 180 11.82 -4.23 11.59
C GLY A 180 12.35 -5.54 10.97
N TRP A 181 12.43 -5.61 9.64
CA TRP A 181 12.99 -6.76 8.89
C TRP A 181 14.47 -6.60 8.52
N ASP A 182 15.08 -5.46 8.87
CA ASP A 182 16.48 -5.12 8.64
C ASP A 182 17.39 -5.64 9.77
N MET A 183 17.34 -6.95 10.02
CA MET A 183 18.01 -7.58 11.17
C MET A 183 19.49 -7.86 10.89
N HIS A 184 20.34 -6.87 11.21
CA HIS A 184 21.80 -6.98 11.12
C HIS A 184 22.45 -7.65 12.34
N ASP A 185 21.64 -8.01 13.34
CA ASP A 185 22.01 -8.64 14.59
C ASP A 185 20.91 -9.61 15.08
N ASP A 186 21.33 -10.65 15.81
CA ASP A 186 20.48 -11.62 16.52
C ASP A 186 19.23 -12.09 15.73
N VAL A 187 19.42 -12.43 14.46
CA VAL A 187 18.32 -12.71 13.52
C VAL A 187 17.45 -13.88 13.97
N ALA A 188 18.02 -14.87 14.64
CA ALA A 188 17.27 -16.03 15.11
C ALA A 188 16.16 -15.62 16.11
N THR A 189 16.55 -14.89 17.16
CA THR A 189 15.62 -14.37 18.18
C THR A 189 14.61 -13.40 17.58
N ASN A 190 15.09 -12.47 16.75
CA ASN A 190 14.24 -11.45 16.15
C ASN A 190 13.22 -12.05 15.15
N MET A 191 13.61 -13.10 14.42
CA MET A 191 12.75 -13.80 13.46
C MET A 191 11.68 -14.66 14.14
N GLU A 192 11.95 -15.26 15.31
CA GLU A 192 10.91 -15.97 16.07
C GLU A 192 9.72 -15.04 16.39
N THR A 193 10.01 -13.79 16.72
CA THR A 193 8.97 -12.79 17.00
C THR A 193 8.37 -12.24 15.69
N ARG A 194 9.18 -11.63 14.82
CA ARG A 194 8.67 -10.96 13.61
C ARG A 194 8.07 -11.92 12.59
N GLY A 195 8.69 -13.09 12.44
CA GLY A 195 8.19 -14.16 11.58
C GLY A 195 6.87 -14.71 12.09
N GLY A 196 6.75 -14.95 13.40
CA GLY A 196 5.49 -15.40 14.02
C GLY A 196 4.36 -14.38 13.89
N GLU A 197 4.64 -13.10 14.16
CA GLU A 197 3.67 -12.01 14.00
C GLU A 197 3.18 -11.88 12.53
N MET A 198 4.07 -12.02 11.55
CA MET A 198 3.73 -11.98 10.13
C MET A 198 2.96 -13.21 9.67
N ASP A 199 3.39 -14.41 10.06
CA ASP A 199 2.71 -15.67 9.71
C ASP A 199 1.27 -15.67 10.24
N GLN A 200 1.09 -15.27 11.51
CA GLN A 200 -0.22 -15.13 12.13
C GLN A 200 -1.11 -14.11 11.38
N ALA A 201 -0.58 -12.93 11.07
CA ALA A 201 -1.32 -11.86 10.41
C ALA A 201 -1.72 -12.23 8.97
N LEU A 202 -0.76 -12.69 8.15
CA LEU A 202 -0.98 -13.05 6.76
C LEU A 202 -1.91 -14.27 6.64
N GLY A 203 -1.67 -15.29 7.46
CA GLY A 203 -2.50 -16.49 7.48
C GLY A 203 -3.95 -16.19 7.85
N SER A 204 -4.17 -15.28 8.81
CA SER A 204 -5.52 -14.84 9.20
C SER A 204 -6.20 -14.03 8.09
N LEU A 205 -5.48 -13.10 7.46
CA LEU A 205 -5.98 -12.28 6.36
C LEU A 205 -6.44 -13.13 5.17
N ILE A 206 -5.60 -14.06 4.73
CA ILE A 206 -5.93 -14.96 3.61
C ILE A 206 -7.18 -15.79 3.96
N ARG A 207 -7.22 -16.41 5.14
CA ARG A 207 -8.36 -17.25 5.56
C ARG A 207 -9.67 -16.48 5.64
N ASP A 208 -9.65 -15.26 6.17
CA ASP A 208 -10.87 -14.48 6.29
C ASP A 208 -11.38 -13.98 4.92
N LEU A 209 -10.47 -13.55 4.04
CA LEU A 209 -10.85 -13.15 2.69
C LEU A 209 -11.34 -14.34 1.86
N ASP A 210 -10.74 -15.52 2.03
CA ASP A 210 -11.18 -16.76 1.39
C ASP A 210 -12.57 -17.17 1.88
N SER A 211 -12.77 -17.24 3.20
CA SER A 211 -14.06 -17.65 3.79
C SER A 211 -15.23 -16.70 3.48
N SER A 212 -14.93 -15.44 3.15
CA SER A 212 -15.93 -14.46 2.71
C SER A 212 -16.12 -14.39 1.19
N GLY A 213 -15.35 -15.16 0.41
CA GLY A 213 -15.33 -15.12 -1.05
C GLY A 213 -14.65 -13.87 -1.63
N MET A 214 -14.07 -13.01 -0.78
CA MET A 214 -13.41 -11.78 -1.22
C MET A 214 -12.01 -12.00 -1.78
N LEU A 215 -11.38 -13.14 -1.48
CA LEU A 215 -10.05 -13.45 -2.01
C LEU A 215 -10.05 -13.57 -3.54
N ASP A 216 -11.17 -14.00 -4.13
CA ASP A 216 -11.33 -14.08 -5.59
C ASP A 216 -11.27 -12.69 -6.27
N GLU A 217 -11.60 -11.63 -5.55
CA GLU A 217 -11.65 -10.24 -6.05
C GLU A 217 -10.57 -9.34 -5.42
N THR A 218 -9.74 -9.88 -4.51
CA THR A 218 -8.73 -9.12 -3.76
C THR A 218 -7.35 -9.72 -3.96
N LEU A 219 -6.41 -8.91 -4.47
CA LEU A 219 -5.01 -9.29 -4.57
C LEU A 219 -4.28 -8.94 -3.27
N ILE A 220 -3.71 -9.95 -2.61
CA ILE A 220 -2.78 -9.80 -1.50
C ILE A 220 -1.36 -9.83 -2.06
N VAL A 221 -0.55 -8.84 -1.66
CA VAL A 221 0.86 -8.73 -2.04
C VAL A 221 1.70 -8.62 -0.78
N LEU A 222 2.59 -9.57 -0.54
CA LEU A 222 3.64 -9.48 0.47
C LEU A 222 5.01 -9.38 -0.21
N THR A 223 5.74 -8.31 0.08
CA THR A 223 7.03 -8.02 -0.56
C THR A 223 7.90 -7.11 0.31
N SER A 224 9.15 -6.95 -0.09
CA SER A 224 10.14 -6.02 0.48
C SER A 224 11.02 -5.47 -0.64
N GLU A 225 11.71 -4.37 -0.37
CA GLU A 225 12.59 -3.67 -1.29
C GLU A 225 13.79 -4.50 -1.77
N PHE A 226 14.28 -5.43 -0.93
CA PHE A 226 15.34 -6.40 -1.22
C PHE A 226 15.43 -7.46 -0.11
N GLY A 227 16.21 -8.51 -0.34
CA GLY A 227 16.41 -9.61 0.61
C GLY A 227 17.46 -9.38 1.68
N ARG A 228 17.73 -10.46 2.42
CA ARG A 228 18.78 -10.58 3.43
C ARG A 228 19.76 -11.67 3.04
N SER A 229 21.04 -11.47 3.29
CA SER A 229 22.09 -12.39 2.83
C SER A 229 21.85 -13.78 3.42
N PRO A 230 22.14 -14.87 2.69
CA PRO A 230 21.99 -16.22 3.23
C PRO A 230 23.03 -16.53 4.34
N ALA A 231 24.13 -15.78 4.38
CA ALA A 231 25.19 -15.95 5.36
C ALA A 231 24.91 -15.14 6.64
N ILE A 232 25.16 -15.76 7.80
CA ILE A 232 25.13 -15.09 9.10
C ILE A 232 26.39 -14.24 9.27
N ASN A 233 26.22 -12.96 9.61
CA ASN A 233 27.32 -12.03 9.86
C ASN A 233 27.90 -12.18 11.29
N GLN A 234 28.93 -11.42 11.61
CA GLN A 234 29.63 -11.47 12.92
C GLN A 234 28.75 -11.09 14.12
N ASN A 235 27.60 -10.47 13.90
CA ASN A 235 26.65 -10.04 14.94
C ASN A 235 25.46 -11.00 15.06
N ALA A 236 25.56 -12.21 14.49
CA ALA A 236 24.45 -13.16 14.39
C ALA A 236 23.23 -12.62 13.59
N GLY A 237 23.46 -11.67 12.67
CA GLY A 237 22.45 -11.10 11.77
C GLY A 237 22.63 -11.48 10.31
N ARG A 238 21.94 -10.78 9.40
CA ARG A 238 22.07 -10.92 7.94
C ARG A 238 22.12 -9.56 7.24
N ASP A 239 23.04 -9.41 6.28
CA ASP A 239 23.30 -8.15 5.60
C ASP A 239 22.32 -7.92 4.43
N HIS A 240 22.40 -6.75 3.78
CA HIS A 240 21.53 -6.41 2.65
C HIS A 240 21.83 -7.31 1.46
N HIS A 241 20.79 -7.84 0.80
CA HIS A 241 20.96 -8.80 -0.28
C HIS A 241 19.96 -8.60 -1.43
N PRO A 242 20.30 -7.74 -2.40
CA PRO A 242 19.43 -7.47 -3.55
C PRO A 242 19.49 -8.56 -4.63
N ALA A 243 20.45 -9.50 -4.54
CA ALA A 243 20.72 -10.49 -5.58
C ALA A 243 19.69 -11.62 -5.66
N ALA A 244 19.05 -12.00 -4.54
CA ALA A 244 18.03 -13.04 -4.51
C ALA A 244 17.07 -12.87 -3.32
N PHE A 245 15.77 -12.79 -3.59
CA PHE A 245 14.72 -12.76 -2.57
C PHE A 245 13.36 -13.16 -3.15
N SER A 246 12.37 -13.29 -2.25
CA SER A 246 11.03 -13.79 -2.56
C SER A 246 9.96 -12.76 -2.26
N PHE A 247 8.84 -12.90 -2.96
CA PHE A 247 7.57 -12.23 -2.69
C PHE A 247 6.46 -13.27 -2.65
N LEU A 248 5.27 -12.85 -2.23
CA LEU A 248 4.06 -13.68 -2.26
C LEU A 248 2.91 -12.89 -2.88
N LEU A 249 2.18 -13.55 -3.76
CA LEU A 249 0.90 -13.09 -4.30
C LEU A 249 -0.19 -14.11 -3.92
N ALA A 250 -1.39 -13.64 -3.59
CA ALA A 250 -2.54 -14.50 -3.34
C ALA A 250 -3.85 -13.79 -3.71
N GLY A 251 -4.83 -14.55 -4.18
CA GLY A 251 -6.14 -14.03 -4.61
C GLY A 251 -6.12 -13.36 -5.99
N ALA A 252 -7.25 -12.81 -6.41
CA ALA A 252 -7.44 -12.10 -7.69
C ALA A 252 -6.82 -12.81 -8.91
N GLY A 253 -7.15 -14.09 -9.09
CA GLY A 253 -6.67 -14.88 -10.23
C GLY A 253 -5.23 -15.40 -10.10
N VAL A 254 -4.58 -15.26 -8.94
CA VAL A 254 -3.28 -15.91 -8.70
C VAL A 254 -3.48 -17.42 -8.49
N GLN A 255 -2.70 -18.23 -9.20
CA GLN A 255 -2.75 -19.69 -9.09
C GLN A 255 -2.18 -20.16 -7.75
N GLY A 256 -3.03 -20.76 -6.91
CA GLY A 256 -2.63 -21.29 -5.61
C GLY A 256 -1.55 -22.38 -5.74
N GLY A 257 -0.47 -22.24 -4.96
CA GLY A 257 0.65 -23.20 -4.96
C GLY A 257 1.66 -23.03 -6.11
N ALA A 258 1.48 -22.04 -6.97
CA ALA A 258 2.46 -21.72 -8.01
C ALA A 258 3.78 -21.24 -7.38
N ILE A 259 4.89 -21.67 -7.97
CA ILE A 259 6.25 -21.25 -7.63
C ILE A 259 6.93 -20.86 -8.94
N TYR A 260 7.50 -19.66 -8.99
CA TYR A 260 8.18 -19.15 -10.18
C TYR A 260 9.58 -18.65 -9.82
N GLY A 261 10.56 -19.04 -10.64
CA GLY A 261 11.97 -18.77 -10.40
C GLY A 261 12.59 -19.67 -9.33
N LYS A 262 13.92 -19.70 -9.32
CA LYS A 262 14.71 -20.56 -8.44
C LYS A 262 16.01 -19.88 -8.07
N SER A 263 16.37 -19.92 -6.78
CA SER A 263 17.70 -19.50 -6.33
C SER A 263 18.74 -20.61 -6.54
N ASP A 264 20.02 -20.24 -6.51
CA ASP A 264 21.07 -21.25 -6.39
C ASP A 264 20.96 -22.06 -5.08
N GLU A 265 21.72 -23.15 -4.99
CA GLU A 265 21.72 -24.06 -3.82
C GLU A 265 22.04 -23.36 -2.49
N ARG A 266 22.68 -22.19 -2.53
CA ARG A 266 23.06 -21.41 -1.35
C ARG A 266 22.10 -20.25 -1.06
N GLY A 267 21.07 -20.05 -1.89
CA GLY A 267 20.18 -18.89 -1.81
C GLY A 267 20.89 -17.56 -2.09
N HIS A 268 22.06 -17.57 -2.74
CA HIS A 268 22.87 -16.38 -2.93
C HIS A 268 22.48 -15.62 -4.22
N GLY A 269 22.35 -16.32 -5.33
CA GLY A 269 21.92 -15.79 -6.62
C GLY A 269 20.67 -16.47 -7.14
N ILE A 270 20.26 -16.06 -8.33
CA ILE A 270 19.18 -16.67 -9.10
C ILE A 270 19.78 -17.72 -10.05
N ASP A 271 19.21 -18.91 -10.05
CA ASP A 271 19.58 -20.05 -10.90
C ASP A 271 18.67 -20.11 -12.14
N GLU A 272 17.35 -19.95 -11.96
CA GLU A 272 16.35 -20.03 -13.02
C GLU A 272 15.32 -18.89 -12.90
N ASP A 273 14.85 -18.40 -14.05
CA ASP A 273 13.78 -17.41 -14.25
C ASP A 273 13.85 -16.19 -13.31
N PRO A 274 14.82 -15.28 -13.53
CA PRO A 274 14.91 -14.07 -12.72
C PRO A 274 13.69 -13.18 -12.90
N VAL A 275 13.22 -12.64 -11.78
CA VAL A 275 12.13 -11.66 -11.74
C VAL A 275 12.69 -10.32 -11.28
N GLY A 276 12.60 -9.30 -12.15
CA GLY A 276 12.89 -7.92 -11.79
C GLY A 276 11.71 -7.22 -11.11
N LEU A 277 11.97 -6.03 -10.54
CA LEU A 277 10.93 -5.19 -9.92
C LEU A 277 9.81 -4.81 -10.91
N THR A 278 10.16 -4.51 -12.16
CA THR A 278 9.20 -4.12 -13.20
C THR A 278 8.34 -5.30 -13.63
N ASP A 279 8.90 -6.51 -13.71
CA ASP A 279 8.16 -7.73 -14.08
C ASP A 279 7.16 -8.08 -12.97
N PHE A 280 7.60 -8.01 -11.72
CA PHE A 280 6.76 -8.21 -10.55
C PHE A 280 5.60 -7.20 -10.50
N ASN A 281 5.87 -5.90 -10.62
CA ASN A 281 4.82 -4.89 -10.57
C ASN A 281 3.92 -4.92 -11.82
N SER A 282 4.44 -5.35 -12.98
CA SER A 282 3.62 -5.57 -14.18
C SER A 282 2.71 -6.81 -14.01
N THR A 283 3.17 -7.84 -13.30
CA THR A 283 2.33 -8.99 -12.89
C THR A 283 1.18 -8.55 -11.98
N ILE A 284 1.45 -7.69 -10.99
CA ILE A 284 0.40 -7.08 -10.14
C ILE A 284 -0.58 -6.28 -11.01
N THR A 285 -0.08 -5.51 -11.97
CA THR A 285 -0.90 -4.69 -12.87
C THR A 285 -1.87 -5.56 -13.68
N VAL A 286 -1.38 -6.67 -14.24
CA VAL A 286 -2.21 -7.65 -14.96
C VAL A 286 -3.22 -8.32 -14.03
N ALA A 287 -2.82 -8.74 -12.83
CA ALA A 287 -3.72 -9.34 -11.85
C ALA A 287 -4.86 -8.39 -11.42
N CYS A 288 -4.62 -7.07 -11.43
CA CYS A 288 -5.67 -6.06 -11.24
C CYS A 288 -6.55 -5.81 -12.48
N GLY A 289 -6.35 -6.54 -13.59
CA GLY A 289 -7.08 -6.38 -14.84
C GLY A 289 -6.68 -5.14 -15.65
N LEU A 290 -5.47 -4.61 -15.43
CA LEU A 290 -4.96 -3.41 -16.12
C LEU A 290 -3.94 -3.79 -17.19
N ASP A 291 -3.84 -2.96 -18.23
CA ASP A 291 -2.84 -3.11 -19.30
C ASP A 291 -1.47 -2.54 -18.83
N PRO A 292 -0.44 -3.39 -18.62
CA PRO A 292 0.89 -2.94 -18.16
C PRO A 292 1.68 -2.21 -19.25
N PHE A 293 1.25 -2.26 -20.51
CA PHE A 293 1.94 -1.61 -21.63
C PHE A 293 1.34 -0.26 -22.00
N LYS A 294 0.18 0.08 -21.44
CA LYS A 294 -0.48 1.37 -21.66
C LYS A 294 0.39 2.53 -21.17
N GLU A 295 0.60 3.50 -22.04
CA GLU A 295 1.34 4.71 -21.71
C GLU A 295 0.43 5.76 -21.05
N HIS A 296 0.97 6.34 -19.98
CA HIS A 296 0.42 7.47 -19.23
C HIS A 296 1.45 8.60 -19.24
N PHE A 297 1.03 9.80 -19.62
CA PHE A 297 1.94 10.92 -19.80
C PHE A 297 2.02 11.78 -18.54
N SER A 298 3.23 12.12 -18.11
CA SER A 298 3.45 13.12 -17.06
C SER A 298 3.08 14.53 -17.53
N PRO A 299 3.00 15.53 -16.62
CA PRO A 299 2.81 16.93 -17.02
C PRO A 299 3.88 17.46 -17.98
N SER A 300 5.08 16.87 -17.99
CA SER A 300 6.16 17.19 -18.93
C SER A 300 6.06 16.45 -20.27
N GLY A 301 5.04 15.62 -20.47
CA GLY A 301 4.83 14.84 -21.69
C GLY A 301 5.69 13.57 -21.79
N ARG A 302 6.34 13.13 -20.71
CA ARG A 302 7.12 11.89 -20.70
C ARG A 302 6.19 10.69 -20.49
N PRO A 303 6.31 9.61 -21.30
CA PRO A 303 5.50 8.42 -21.11
C PRO A 303 6.02 7.58 -19.93
N PHE A 304 5.07 7.06 -19.17
CA PHE A 304 5.25 6.09 -18.08
C PHE A 304 4.18 5.00 -18.19
N LYS A 305 4.41 3.86 -17.54
CA LYS A 305 3.54 2.68 -17.56
C LYS A 305 3.26 2.24 -16.13
N ILE A 306 2.07 1.73 -15.88
CA ILE A 306 1.74 1.10 -14.60
C ILE A 306 2.59 -0.18 -14.50
N GLY A 307 3.25 -0.40 -13.37
CA GLY A 307 4.18 -1.51 -13.20
C GLY A 307 5.54 -1.36 -13.88
N GLY A 308 5.79 -0.23 -14.56
CA GLY A 308 7.07 0.02 -15.25
C GLY A 308 7.17 -0.58 -16.65
N GLY A 309 6.23 -1.46 -17.04
CA GLY A 309 6.19 -2.11 -18.35
C GLY A 309 7.22 -3.22 -18.53
N GLY A 310 7.49 -3.98 -17.46
CA GLY A 310 8.25 -5.23 -17.53
C GLY A 310 7.40 -6.37 -18.07
N ASP A 311 7.97 -7.57 -18.10
CA ASP A 311 7.30 -8.77 -18.63
C ASP A 311 6.48 -9.43 -17.51
N PRO A 312 5.13 -9.43 -17.58
CA PRO A 312 4.30 -10.06 -16.54
C PRO A 312 4.52 -11.57 -16.49
N ILE A 313 4.52 -12.13 -15.28
CA ILE A 313 4.66 -13.56 -15.03
C ILE A 313 3.28 -14.21 -15.19
N TYR A 314 2.88 -14.51 -16.43
CA TYR A 314 1.58 -15.14 -16.69
C TYR A 314 1.46 -16.55 -16.10
N ASP A 315 2.59 -17.24 -15.88
CA ASP A 315 2.63 -18.60 -15.33
C ASP A 315 2.03 -18.71 -13.91
N VAL A 316 1.92 -17.59 -13.18
CA VAL A 316 1.32 -17.55 -11.84
C VAL A 316 -0.11 -17.02 -11.84
N LEU A 317 -0.68 -16.68 -13.00
CA LEU A 317 -2.02 -16.11 -13.15
C LEU A 317 -2.97 -17.10 -13.87
N SER A 318 -4.28 -17.04 -13.58
CA SER A 318 -5.33 -17.89 -14.18
C SER A 318 -6.10 -17.25 -15.32
#